data_AF-A0A4V1EPV1-F1
#
_entry.id   AF-A0A4V1EPV1-F1
#
_cell.length_a   1.000
_cell.length_b   1.000
_cell.length_c   1.000
_cell.angle_alpha   90.00
_cell.angle_beta   90.00
_cell.angle_gamma   90.00
#
_symmetry.space_group_name_H-M   'P 1'
#
loop_
_entity.id
_entity.type
_entity.pdbx_description
1 polymer ?
#
loop_
_entity_poly.entity_id
_entity_poly.type
_entity_poly.pdbx_seq_one_letter_code
_entity_poly.pdbx_strand_id
1 'polypeptide(L)'
;MGVNDDRLSAGEQNELRALVTAGAGRMRAARRRRMQAITGGAAVLLVAAVVGAVALTAMGSPDRVATPIETDTTATPTPEPTPDPTQVAPTAPVAAFGGDCANLVDTDWLTQRVGLSMREEPLAWPYPALELNGALSCWWIAPESYASPRLEITVLPSTAQDGEALATSELSCADEAGTCVAAVAANGTWMFIRAYAARPADWVPQLIEDLVARAEQHPTPQRAERAAGWWSLPDCEWIASVATPKDAKEMAAGESDSLLDSLSRESASGLAGYETSCNWLVPIPEEFGGNGDASAGVTVVPGGAQFFDAIAASERAEPVTVAGADRATTASGLDRLEAYDARLVVTSGENMLIITGDNGLPPESLAYLVEPYLTALNATLG
;
A
#
# COMPACT_ATOMS: atom_id res chain seq x y z
N MET A 1 49.59 26.69 -12.76
CA MET A 1 48.38 26.07 -12.19
C MET A 1 47.25 27.08 -12.35
N GLY A 2 46.48 26.97 -13.42
CA GLY A 2 45.31 27.81 -13.68
C GLY A 2 44.08 27.10 -13.11
N VAL A 3 43.37 27.78 -12.21
CA VAL A 3 42.09 27.33 -11.66
C VAL A 3 41.05 27.52 -12.76
N ASN A 4 40.48 26.44 -13.27
CA ASN A 4 39.31 26.52 -14.15
C ASN A 4 38.11 26.89 -13.28
N ASP A 5 37.50 28.02 -13.59
CA ASP A 5 36.33 28.55 -12.90
C ASP A 5 35.10 27.82 -13.48
N ASP A 6 34.74 26.65 -12.91
CA ASP A 6 33.56 25.84 -13.30
C ASP A 6 32.22 26.49 -12.90
N ARG A 7 32.19 27.82 -12.80
CA ARG A 7 30.99 28.57 -12.45
C ARG A 7 30.19 28.81 -13.72
N LEU A 8 29.03 28.16 -13.79
CA LEU A 8 28.00 28.46 -14.78
C LEU A 8 27.80 29.96 -14.84
N SER A 9 27.89 30.51 -16.05
CA SER A 9 27.64 31.92 -16.30
C SER A 9 26.20 32.27 -15.89
N ALA A 10 25.95 33.54 -15.57
CA ALA A 10 24.60 34.00 -15.25
C ALA A 10 23.59 33.74 -16.39
N GLY A 11 24.06 33.61 -17.63
CA GLY A 11 23.27 33.21 -18.78
C GLY A 11 22.81 31.75 -18.70
N GLU A 12 23.75 30.82 -18.45
CA GLU A 12 23.47 29.39 -18.35
C GLU A 12 22.57 29.06 -17.14
N GLN A 13 22.75 29.76 -16.02
CA GLN A 13 21.86 29.63 -14.86
C GLN A 13 20.43 30.05 -15.18
N ASN A 14 20.24 31.13 -15.94
CA ASN A 14 18.92 31.60 -16.36
C ASN A 14 18.28 30.67 -17.39
N GLU A 15 19.07 30.09 -18.29
CA GLU A 15 18.59 29.12 -19.28
C GLU A 15 18.14 27.81 -18.63
N LEU A 16 18.91 27.29 -17.66
CA LEU A 16 18.51 26.13 -16.87
C LEU A 16 17.24 26.42 -16.07
N ARG A 17 17.13 27.60 -15.45
CA ARG A 17 15.94 28.01 -14.70
C ARG A 17 14.71 28.13 -15.62
N ALA A 18 14.89 28.65 -16.83
CA ALA A 18 13.83 28.75 -17.85
C ALA A 18 13.39 27.37 -18.35
N LEU A 19 14.32 26.44 -18.56
CA LEU A 19 14.01 25.06 -18.96
C LEU A 19 13.23 24.31 -17.87
N VAL A 20 13.65 24.43 -16.61
CA VAL A 20 12.97 23.80 -15.46
C VAL A 20 11.56 24.40 -15.28
N THR A 21 11.42 25.72 -15.34
CA THR A 21 10.10 26.38 -15.21
C THR A 21 9.18 26.08 -16.40
N ALA A 22 9.70 26.00 -17.62
CA ALA A 22 8.94 25.59 -18.81
C ALA A 22 8.54 24.10 -18.77
N GLY A 23 9.34 23.24 -18.17
CA GLY A 23 9.01 21.84 -17.91
C GLY A 23 7.87 21.70 -16.89
N ALA A 24 8.00 22.38 -15.74
CA ALA A 24 6.98 22.40 -14.70
C ALA A 24 5.63 22.99 -15.18
N GLY A 25 5.68 24.02 -16.03
CA GLY A 25 4.48 24.61 -16.64
C GLY A 25 3.75 23.66 -17.59
N ARG A 26 4.49 22.86 -18.38
CA ARG A 26 3.91 21.89 -19.32
C ARG A 26 3.24 20.71 -18.60
N MET A 27 3.80 20.23 -17.50
CA MET A 27 3.17 19.19 -16.67
C MET A 27 1.84 19.66 -16.05
N ARG A 28 1.79 20.89 -15.52
CA ARG A 28 0.54 21.46 -14.97
C ARG A 28 -0.54 21.67 -16.04
N ALA A 29 -0.15 22.11 -17.24
CA ALA A 29 -1.09 22.32 -18.34
C ALA A 29 -1.67 21.01 -18.90
N ALA A 30 -0.89 19.92 -18.93
CA ALA A 30 -1.36 18.59 -19.32
C ALA A 30 -2.37 18.02 -18.30
N ARG A 31 -2.10 18.19 -17.00
CA ARG A 31 -3.02 17.77 -15.91
C ARG A 31 -4.37 18.48 -16.00
N ARG A 32 -4.38 19.80 -16.27
CA ARG A 32 -5.61 20.60 -16.42
C ARG A 32 -6.49 20.18 -17.60
N ARG A 33 -5.90 19.80 -18.74
CA ARG A 33 -6.67 19.36 -19.92
C ARG A 33 -7.30 17.97 -19.72
N ARG A 34 -6.66 17.09 -18.94
CA ARG A 34 -7.24 15.77 -18.60
C ARG A 34 -8.42 15.90 -17.63
N MET A 35 -8.37 16.81 -16.65
CA MET A 35 -9.49 17.08 -15.74
C MET A 35 -10.75 17.61 -16.45
N GLN A 36 -10.62 18.40 -17.50
CA GLN A 36 -11.77 19.01 -18.19
C GLN A 36 -12.59 18.03 -19.05
N ALA A 37 -12.05 16.83 -19.35
CA ALA A 37 -12.76 15.82 -20.13
C ALA A 37 -13.72 14.95 -19.27
N ILE A 38 -13.62 15.00 -17.94
CA ILE A 38 -14.27 14.04 -17.03
C ILE A 38 -15.60 14.58 -16.45
N THR A 39 -15.85 15.88 -16.53
CA THR A 39 -17.01 16.54 -15.87
C THR A 39 -18.38 16.33 -16.58
N GLY A 40 -18.47 15.49 -17.62
CA GLY A 40 -19.67 15.35 -18.47
C GLY A 40 -20.66 14.23 -18.15
N GLY A 41 -20.41 13.35 -17.16
CA GLY A 41 -21.07 12.02 -17.12
C GLY A 41 -21.79 11.58 -15.84
N ALA A 42 -22.06 12.45 -14.86
CA ALA A 42 -22.45 12.01 -13.50
C ALA A 42 -23.94 12.23 -13.09
N ALA A 43 -24.88 12.40 -14.02
CA ALA A 43 -26.25 12.85 -13.68
C ALA A 43 -27.39 11.80 -13.78
N VAL A 44 -27.15 10.51 -14.07
CA VAL A 44 -28.26 9.58 -14.42
C VAL A 44 -28.50 8.41 -13.43
N LEU A 45 -27.63 8.14 -12.45
CA LEU A 45 -27.71 6.90 -11.65
C LEU A 45 -28.34 7.00 -10.24
N LEU A 46 -28.90 8.14 -9.83
CA LEU A 46 -29.36 8.35 -8.43
C LEU A 46 -30.85 8.08 -8.14
N VAL A 47 -31.62 7.49 -9.06
CA VAL A 47 -33.09 7.33 -8.88
C VAL A 47 -33.52 5.87 -8.59
N ALA A 48 -32.64 4.87 -8.69
CA ALA A 48 -33.04 3.47 -8.56
C ALA A 48 -32.95 2.87 -7.13
N ALA A 49 -32.24 3.51 -6.18
CA ALA A 49 -31.91 2.88 -4.89
C ALA A 49 -32.93 3.09 -3.76
N VAL A 50 -33.97 3.92 -3.93
CA VAL A 50 -34.85 4.34 -2.81
C VAL A 50 -36.11 3.46 -2.64
N VAL A 51 -36.35 2.46 -3.51
CA VAL A 51 -37.60 1.66 -3.47
C VAL A 51 -37.44 0.27 -2.81
N GLY A 52 -36.24 -0.14 -2.42
CA GLY A 52 -35.96 -1.51 -1.96
C GLY A 52 -35.98 -1.79 -0.45
N ALA A 53 -36.31 -0.82 0.41
CA ALA A 53 -36.08 -0.92 1.87
C ALA A 53 -37.36 -0.94 2.72
N VAL A 54 -38.45 -1.56 2.25
CA VAL A 54 -39.68 -1.74 3.05
C VAL A 54 -40.25 -3.15 2.85
N ALA A 55 -39.58 -4.18 3.35
CA ALA A 55 -40.19 -5.49 3.64
C ALA A 55 -39.19 -6.42 4.34
N LEU A 56 -39.06 -6.34 5.68
CA LEU A 56 -38.62 -7.46 6.54
C LEU A 56 -38.65 -7.07 8.04
N THR A 57 -39.82 -6.66 8.53
CA THR A 57 -40.10 -6.59 9.97
C THR A 57 -41.46 -7.22 10.23
N ALA A 58 -41.53 -8.54 10.44
CA ALA A 58 -42.59 -9.21 11.20
C ALA A 58 -42.51 -10.74 11.08
N MET A 59 -41.73 -11.39 11.93
CA MET A 59 -41.98 -12.75 12.46
C MET A 59 -41.19 -12.82 13.78
N GLY A 60 -41.75 -12.78 14.98
CA GLY A 60 -42.87 -13.54 15.51
C GLY A 60 -42.32 -14.34 16.70
N SER A 61 -42.29 -13.76 17.91
CA SER A 61 -41.91 -14.48 19.14
C SER A 61 -43.09 -15.31 19.65
N PRO A 62 -42.95 -16.63 19.86
CA PRO A 62 -43.95 -17.39 20.58
C PRO A 62 -43.74 -17.27 22.09
N ASP A 63 -44.78 -16.77 22.78
CA ASP A 63 -44.94 -16.90 24.23
C ASP A 63 -44.80 -18.38 24.65
N ARG A 64 -43.71 -18.70 25.36
CA ARG A 64 -43.61 -19.96 26.10
C ARG A 64 -44.05 -19.74 27.54
N VAL A 65 -45.21 -20.30 27.86
CA VAL A 65 -45.69 -20.50 29.23
C VAL A 65 -44.70 -21.43 29.96
N ALA A 66 -44.06 -20.92 31.00
CA ALA A 66 -43.19 -21.69 31.88
C ALA A 66 -44.04 -22.45 32.91
N THR A 67 -44.08 -23.77 32.80
CA THR A 67 -44.57 -24.68 33.85
C THR A 67 -43.48 -24.85 34.91
N PRO A 68 -43.79 -24.83 36.22
CA PRO A 68 -42.84 -25.22 37.25
C PRO A 68 -42.67 -26.75 37.20
N ILE A 69 -41.45 -27.22 36.95
CA ILE A 69 -41.08 -28.63 37.10
C ILE A 69 -40.28 -28.74 38.40
N GLU A 70 -40.78 -29.50 39.37
CA GLU A 70 -40.01 -29.88 40.56
C GLU A 70 -38.76 -30.66 40.10
N THR A 71 -37.58 -30.11 40.41
CA THR A 71 -36.30 -30.65 39.96
C THR A 71 -35.77 -31.60 41.02
N ASP A 72 -35.87 -32.91 40.76
CA ASP A 72 -35.18 -33.92 41.55
C ASP A 72 -33.67 -33.68 41.47
N THR A 73 -33.06 -33.44 42.64
CA THR A 73 -31.64 -33.11 42.78
C THR A 73 -30.79 -34.37 42.61
N THR A 74 -30.58 -34.78 41.37
CA THR A 74 -29.61 -35.84 41.04
C THR A 74 -28.23 -35.21 40.95
N ALA A 75 -27.30 -35.69 41.78
CA ALA A 75 -25.91 -35.25 41.81
C ALA A 75 -25.29 -35.38 40.41
N THR A 76 -25.09 -34.25 39.75
CA THR A 76 -24.41 -34.18 38.46
C THR A 76 -22.92 -34.48 38.69
N PRO A 77 -22.31 -35.42 37.95
CA PRO A 77 -20.88 -35.67 38.08
C PRO A 77 -20.12 -34.41 37.72
N THR A 78 -19.13 -34.04 38.55
CA THR A 78 -18.21 -32.95 38.26
C THR A 78 -17.57 -33.21 36.88
N PRO A 79 -17.75 -32.32 35.89
CA PRO A 79 -17.12 -32.50 34.59
C PRO A 79 -15.61 -32.55 34.77
N GLU A 80 -14.99 -33.58 34.20
CA GLU A 80 -13.54 -33.68 34.09
C GLU A 80 -13.03 -32.46 33.29
N PRO A 81 -11.96 -31.77 33.72
CA PRO A 81 -11.47 -30.60 33.00
C PRO A 81 -11.10 -30.99 31.57
N THR A 82 -11.83 -30.42 30.61
CA THR A 82 -11.44 -30.48 29.19
C THR A 82 -10.05 -29.87 29.09
N PRO A 83 -9.06 -30.57 28.49
CA PRO A 83 -7.75 -29.97 28.26
C PRO A 83 -7.93 -28.67 27.49
N ASP A 84 -7.29 -27.60 27.96
CA ASP A 84 -7.29 -26.33 27.23
C ASP A 84 -6.80 -26.60 25.81
N PRO A 85 -7.49 -26.05 24.80
CA PRO A 85 -7.05 -26.22 23.42
C PRO A 85 -5.62 -25.69 23.32
N THR A 86 -4.68 -26.56 22.92
CA THR A 86 -3.32 -26.16 22.63
C THR A 86 -3.38 -25.06 21.57
N GLN A 87 -3.12 -23.82 21.97
CA GLN A 87 -3.08 -22.70 21.06
C GLN A 87 -1.97 -22.95 20.05
N VAL A 88 -2.35 -23.24 18.81
CA VAL A 88 -1.41 -23.36 17.71
C VAL A 88 -0.87 -21.95 17.45
N ALA A 89 0.46 -21.80 17.44
CA ALA A 89 1.08 -20.53 17.12
C ALA A 89 0.70 -20.13 15.68
N PRO A 90 0.41 -18.85 15.41
CA PRO A 90 0.11 -18.38 14.05
C PRO A 90 1.26 -18.74 13.10
N THR A 91 0.93 -19.25 11.93
CA THR A 91 1.91 -19.57 10.89
C THR A 91 2.51 -18.29 10.32
N ALA A 92 3.85 -18.20 10.29
CA ALA A 92 4.59 -17.10 9.69
C ALA A 92 4.39 -17.06 8.15
N PRO A 93 4.52 -15.88 7.51
CA PRO A 93 4.40 -15.80 6.06
C PRO A 93 5.55 -16.54 5.37
N VAL A 94 5.28 -17.06 4.17
CA VAL A 94 6.32 -17.58 3.28
C VAL A 94 6.54 -16.55 2.17
N ALA A 95 7.69 -15.89 2.21
CA ALA A 95 8.02 -14.84 1.25
C ALA A 95 8.19 -15.41 -0.17
N ALA A 96 7.57 -14.75 -1.15
CA ALA A 96 7.74 -15.07 -2.55
C ALA A 96 9.21 -14.99 -2.95
N PHE A 97 9.69 -16.00 -3.68
CA PHE A 97 11.09 -16.08 -4.11
C PHE A 97 12.11 -15.92 -2.96
N GLY A 98 11.73 -16.28 -1.74
CA GLY A 98 12.57 -16.13 -0.55
C GLY A 98 12.79 -14.69 -0.10
N GLY A 99 12.02 -13.72 -0.62
CA GLY A 99 12.14 -12.31 -0.29
C GLY A 99 13.30 -11.59 -0.99
N ASP A 100 13.90 -12.18 -2.03
CA ASP A 100 15.07 -11.64 -2.72
C ASP A 100 14.77 -11.34 -4.20
N CYS A 101 14.91 -10.08 -4.60
CA CYS A 101 14.69 -9.62 -5.97
C CYS A 101 15.67 -10.24 -6.98
N ALA A 102 16.87 -10.66 -6.55
CA ALA A 102 17.83 -11.36 -7.41
C ALA A 102 17.30 -12.73 -7.89
N ASN A 103 16.38 -13.34 -7.15
CA ASN A 103 15.70 -14.57 -7.57
C ASN A 103 14.62 -14.34 -8.63
N LEU A 104 14.14 -13.09 -8.82
CA LEU A 104 13.21 -12.73 -9.88
C LEU A 104 13.93 -12.41 -11.19
N VAL A 105 14.92 -11.53 -11.13
CA VAL A 105 15.60 -11.00 -12.32
C VAL A 105 17.09 -10.80 -12.03
N ASP A 106 17.91 -11.36 -12.92
CA ASP A 106 19.34 -11.08 -12.94
C ASP A 106 19.58 -9.66 -13.48
N THR A 107 20.29 -8.83 -12.70
CA THR A 107 20.48 -7.41 -13.01
C THR A 107 21.40 -7.20 -14.22
N ASP A 108 22.36 -8.10 -14.45
CA ASP A 108 23.25 -8.03 -15.63
C ASP A 108 22.49 -8.38 -16.90
N TRP A 109 21.60 -9.37 -16.85
CA TRP A 109 20.68 -9.69 -17.93
C TRP A 109 19.81 -8.47 -18.25
N LEU A 110 19.22 -7.83 -17.24
CA LEU A 110 18.34 -6.68 -17.43
C LEU A 110 19.11 -5.50 -18.05
N THR A 111 20.31 -5.22 -17.54
CA THR A 111 21.22 -4.20 -18.08
C THR A 111 21.53 -4.43 -19.56
N GLN A 112 21.82 -5.67 -19.97
CA GLN A 112 22.08 -6.01 -21.37
C GLN A 112 20.86 -5.79 -22.28
N ARG A 113 19.65 -6.09 -21.80
CA ARG A 113 18.41 -5.92 -22.58
C ARG A 113 18.00 -4.47 -22.72
N VAL A 114 18.16 -3.70 -21.65
CA VAL A 114 17.80 -2.30 -21.59
C VAL A 114 18.83 -1.42 -22.29
N GLY A 115 20.10 -1.82 -22.27
CA GLY A 115 21.22 -1.06 -22.85
C GLY A 115 21.71 0.10 -21.98
N LEU A 116 21.26 0.16 -20.73
CA LEU A 116 21.68 1.10 -19.69
C LEU A 116 21.96 0.33 -18.41
N SER A 117 22.83 0.88 -17.55
CA SER A 117 23.15 0.26 -16.26
C SER A 117 21.89 0.24 -15.39
N MET A 118 21.37 -0.96 -15.13
CA MET A 118 20.23 -1.12 -14.23
C MET A 118 20.74 -1.47 -12.84
N ARG A 119 20.07 -0.98 -11.80
CA ARG A 119 20.28 -1.42 -10.42
C ARG A 119 18.95 -1.60 -9.72
N GLU A 120 18.92 -2.52 -8.78
CA GLU A 120 17.79 -2.62 -7.86
C GLU A 120 17.68 -1.33 -7.02
N GLU A 121 16.45 -0.86 -6.83
CA GLU A 121 16.13 0.22 -5.92
C GLU A 121 15.25 -0.36 -4.78
N PRO A 122 15.85 -0.66 -3.61
CA PRO A 122 15.12 -1.23 -2.50
C PRO A 122 14.14 -0.20 -1.92
N LEU A 123 13.17 -0.67 -1.13
CA LEU A 123 12.42 0.24 -0.26
C LEU A 123 13.35 0.79 0.83
N ALA A 124 13.06 2.00 1.31
CA ALA A 124 13.81 2.59 2.44
C ALA A 124 13.73 1.73 3.72
N TRP A 125 12.64 0.97 3.87
CA TRP A 125 12.40 0.03 4.96
C TRP A 125 11.36 -1.04 4.54
N PRO A 126 11.27 -2.20 5.23
CA PRO A 126 10.35 -3.28 4.88
C PRO A 126 8.89 -2.85 5.02
N TYR A 127 8.05 -3.04 3.99
CA TYR A 127 6.64 -2.66 4.07
C TYR A 127 5.79 -3.75 4.73
N PRO A 128 5.27 -3.56 5.96
CA PRO A 128 4.72 -4.66 6.76
C PRO A 128 3.57 -5.43 6.10
N ALA A 129 2.70 -4.74 5.35
CA ALA A 129 1.60 -5.41 4.66
C ALA A 129 2.06 -6.30 3.50
N LEU A 130 3.17 -5.96 2.82
CA LEU A 130 3.79 -6.85 1.83
C LEU A 130 4.37 -8.08 2.52
N GLU A 131 5.16 -7.87 3.57
CA GLU A 131 5.83 -8.95 4.31
C GLU A 131 4.83 -9.94 4.91
N LEU A 132 3.76 -9.45 5.54
CA LEU A 132 2.71 -10.30 6.11
C LEU A 132 1.91 -11.07 5.06
N ASN A 133 1.81 -10.56 3.83
CA ASN A 133 1.18 -11.29 2.73
C ASN A 133 2.13 -12.32 2.07
N GLY A 134 3.39 -12.41 2.50
CA GLY A 134 4.41 -13.18 1.78
C GLY A 134 4.70 -12.60 0.39
N ALA A 135 4.38 -11.33 0.19
CA ALA A 135 4.55 -10.63 -1.08
C ALA A 135 6.00 -10.18 -1.28
N LEU A 136 6.35 -9.86 -2.53
CA LEU A 136 7.64 -9.28 -2.90
C LEU A 136 7.40 -8.16 -3.91
N SER A 137 7.97 -6.97 -3.66
CA SER A 137 7.91 -5.86 -4.62
C SER A 137 9.33 -5.42 -4.96
N CYS A 138 9.71 -5.59 -6.22
CA CYS A 138 11.06 -5.31 -6.71
C CYS A 138 11.03 -4.24 -7.79
N TRP A 139 11.96 -3.30 -7.68
CA TRP A 139 12.16 -2.25 -8.67
C TRP A 139 13.59 -2.24 -9.13
N TRP A 140 13.78 -2.06 -10.43
CA TRP A 140 15.07 -1.75 -11.03
C TRP A 140 14.96 -0.47 -11.80
N ILE A 141 15.95 0.41 -11.65
CA ILE A 141 16.01 1.70 -12.34
C ILE A 141 17.36 1.89 -13.01
N ALA A 142 17.37 2.67 -14.08
CA ALA A 142 18.59 3.29 -14.59
C ALA A 142 18.81 4.64 -13.87
N PRO A 143 19.83 4.76 -13.00
CA PRO A 143 20.07 5.98 -12.23
C PRO A 143 20.48 7.16 -13.13
N GLU A 144 21.04 6.91 -14.31
CA GLU A 144 21.51 7.96 -15.22
C GLU A 144 20.39 8.72 -15.92
N SER A 145 19.13 8.31 -15.75
CA SER A 145 18.02 8.77 -16.59
C SER A 145 16.72 9.05 -15.82
N TYR A 146 16.84 9.55 -14.58
CA TYR A 146 15.72 9.93 -13.71
C TYR A 146 14.64 8.85 -13.67
N ALA A 147 15.06 7.60 -13.43
CA ALA A 147 14.21 6.42 -13.32
C ALA A 147 13.44 5.99 -14.57
N SER A 148 13.90 6.37 -15.77
CA SER A 148 13.46 5.75 -17.02
C SER A 148 14.66 5.43 -17.89
N PRO A 149 14.99 4.17 -18.15
CA PRO A 149 14.17 2.97 -18.00
C PRO A 149 14.01 2.47 -16.56
N ARG A 150 12.90 1.77 -16.30
CA ARG A 150 12.62 1.06 -15.04
C ARG A 150 11.84 -0.24 -15.27
N LEU A 151 12.04 -1.22 -14.39
CA LEU A 151 11.27 -2.45 -14.31
C LEU A 151 10.68 -2.56 -12.91
N GLU A 152 9.38 -2.85 -12.83
CA GLU A 152 8.63 -3.05 -11.60
C GLU A 152 8.01 -4.45 -11.64
N ILE A 153 8.24 -5.24 -10.59
CA ILE A 153 7.60 -6.55 -10.41
C ILE A 153 7.01 -6.62 -9.02
N THR A 154 5.71 -6.90 -8.93
CA THR A 154 5.02 -7.23 -7.68
C THR A 154 4.60 -8.69 -7.72
N VAL A 155 4.87 -9.41 -6.64
CA VAL A 155 4.58 -10.83 -6.49
C VAL A 155 3.72 -11.03 -5.26
N LEU A 156 2.66 -11.82 -5.39
CA LEU A 156 1.69 -12.11 -4.35
C LEU A 156 1.34 -13.61 -4.38
N PRO A 157 0.83 -14.18 -3.28
CA PRO A 157 0.08 -15.43 -3.35
C PRO A 157 -1.08 -15.29 -4.34
N SER A 158 -1.34 -16.32 -5.15
CA SER A 158 -2.45 -16.28 -6.11
C SER A 158 -3.82 -16.14 -5.46
N THR A 159 -3.92 -16.49 -4.16
CA THR A 159 -5.14 -16.44 -3.34
C THR A 159 -5.15 -15.24 -2.37
N ALA A 160 -4.42 -14.17 -2.68
CA ALA A 160 -4.29 -13.04 -1.77
C ALA A 160 -5.61 -12.29 -1.51
N GLN A 161 -6.59 -12.41 -2.40
CA GLN A 161 -7.95 -11.85 -2.23
C GLN A 161 -8.88 -12.85 -1.52
N ASP A 162 -8.57 -13.20 -0.27
CA ASP A 162 -9.39 -14.07 0.59
C ASP A 162 -9.87 -15.38 -0.07
N GLY A 163 -8.96 -15.98 -0.85
CA GLY A 163 -9.22 -17.24 -1.57
C GLY A 163 -9.65 -17.06 -3.02
N GLU A 164 -9.99 -15.84 -3.46
CA GLU A 164 -10.22 -15.54 -4.87
C GLU A 164 -8.89 -15.37 -5.61
N ALA A 165 -8.89 -15.80 -6.87
CA ALA A 165 -7.72 -15.67 -7.73
C ALA A 165 -7.60 -14.23 -8.23
N LEU A 166 -6.42 -13.63 -8.06
CA LEU A 166 -6.11 -12.32 -8.63
C LEU A 166 -6.20 -12.34 -10.16
N ALA A 167 -6.68 -11.26 -10.76
CA ALA A 167 -6.86 -11.19 -12.21
C ALA A 167 -5.53 -11.24 -12.96
N THR A 168 -5.47 -12.02 -14.03
CA THR A 168 -4.33 -12.04 -14.98
C THR A 168 -4.62 -11.19 -16.21
N SER A 169 -3.58 -10.76 -16.91
CA SER A 169 -3.72 -10.03 -18.17
C SER A 169 -2.69 -10.51 -19.19
N GLU A 170 -3.09 -10.52 -20.46
CA GLU A 170 -2.13 -10.67 -21.55
C GLU A 170 -1.13 -9.50 -21.55
N LEU A 171 0.04 -9.73 -22.14
CA LEU A 171 1.05 -8.70 -22.33
C LEU A 171 0.50 -7.59 -23.22
N SER A 172 0.46 -6.37 -22.69
CA SER A 172 0.06 -5.18 -23.42
C SER A 172 1.21 -4.17 -23.43
N CYS A 173 1.62 -3.74 -24.62
CA CYS A 173 2.69 -2.77 -24.82
C CYS A 173 2.17 -1.55 -25.57
N ALA A 174 2.51 -0.36 -25.08
CA ALA A 174 2.17 0.92 -25.70
C ALA A 174 3.37 1.45 -26.50
N ASP A 175 3.21 1.52 -27.82
CA ASP A 175 4.28 1.91 -28.76
C ASP A 175 4.84 3.32 -28.49
N GLU A 176 3.99 4.29 -28.12
CA GLU A 176 4.41 5.68 -27.93
C GLU A 176 5.04 5.95 -26.55
N ALA A 177 4.69 5.17 -25.55
CA ALA A 177 5.12 5.38 -24.16
C ALA A 177 6.31 4.52 -23.74
N GLY A 178 6.66 3.51 -24.54
CA GLY A 178 7.71 2.56 -24.19
C GLY A 178 7.36 1.78 -22.92
N THR A 179 6.08 1.46 -22.73
CA THR A 179 5.59 0.75 -21.54
C THR A 179 5.02 -0.60 -21.92
N CYS A 180 5.37 -1.66 -21.19
CA CYS A 180 4.66 -2.94 -21.24
C CYS A 180 4.13 -3.30 -19.85
N VAL A 181 2.94 -3.89 -19.79
CA VAL A 181 2.32 -4.43 -18.57
C VAL A 181 1.81 -5.84 -18.82
N ALA A 182 1.93 -6.70 -17.81
CA ALA A 182 1.36 -8.05 -17.82
C ALA A 182 1.07 -8.51 -16.37
N ALA A 183 0.08 -9.37 -16.20
CA ALA A 183 -0.16 -10.08 -14.95
C ALA A 183 -0.30 -11.57 -15.24
N VAL A 184 0.50 -12.40 -14.59
CA VAL A 184 0.56 -13.85 -14.81
C VAL A 184 0.48 -14.60 -13.49
N ALA A 185 0.01 -15.84 -13.52
CA ALA A 185 -0.03 -16.71 -12.36
C ALA A 185 0.59 -18.07 -12.68
N ALA A 186 1.43 -18.57 -11.78
CA ALA A 186 2.12 -19.86 -11.89
C ALA A 186 2.43 -20.43 -10.49
N ASN A 187 2.24 -21.73 -10.28
CA ASN A 187 2.58 -22.43 -9.02
C ASN A 187 2.06 -21.74 -7.73
N GLY A 188 0.81 -21.25 -7.75
CA GLY A 188 0.21 -20.52 -6.62
C GLY A 188 0.80 -19.11 -6.38
N THR A 189 1.60 -18.61 -7.31
CA THR A 189 2.22 -17.28 -7.29
C THR A 189 1.58 -16.42 -8.38
N TRP A 190 1.17 -15.21 -8.03
CA TRP A 190 0.73 -14.19 -8.98
C TRP A 190 1.82 -13.12 -9.11
N MET A 191 2.06 -12.67 -10.33
CA MET A 191 3.12 -11.70 -10.67
C MET A 191 2.55 -10.62 -11.57
N PHE A 192 2.71 -9.37 -11.17
CA PHE A 192 2.46 -8.20 -12.00
C PHE A 192 3.78 -7.57 -12.45
N ILE A 193 3.94 -7.44 -13.76
CA ILE A 193 5.13 -6.92 -14.41
C ILE A 193 4.77 -5.61 -15.09
N ARG A 194 5.59 -4.59 -14.86
CA ARG A 194 5.49 -3.30 -15.54
C ARG A 194 6.89 -2.83 -15.92
N ALA A 195 7.11 -2.68 -17.22
CA ALA A 195 8.40 -2.29 -17.78
C ALA A 195 8.27 -0.96 -18.52
N TYR A 196 9.21 -0.05 -18.30
CA TYR A 196 9.35 1.21 -19.01
C TYR A 196 10.74 1.27 -19.64
N ALA A 197 10.82 1.26 -20.98
CA ALA A 197 12.07 1.32 -21.72
C ALA A 197 11.82 1.81 -23.16
N ALA A 198 12.88 2.04 -23.94
CA ALA A 198 12.71 2.39 -25.35
C ALA A 198 12.04 1.28 -26.17
N ARG A 199 12.30 0.00 -25.83
CA ARG A 199 11.78 -1.17 -26.55
C ARG A 199 11.49 -2.36 -25.60
N PRO A 200 10.58 -2.22 -24.63
CA PRO A 200 10.27 -3.30 -23.68
C PRO A 200 9.65 -4.53 -24.37
N ALA A 201 8.93 -4.34 -25.47
CA ALA A 201 8.31 -5.43 -26.23
C ALA A 201 9.33 -6.46 -26.76
N ASP A 202 10.60 -6.07 -26.95
CA ASP A 202 11.65 -6.95 -27.47
C ASP A 202 12.13 -7.99 -26.43
N TRP A 203 11.86 -7.79 -25.13
CA TRP A 203 12.43 -8.65 -24.06
C TRP A 203 11.46 -9.04 -22.95
N VAL A 204 10.36 -8.31 -22.74
CA VAL A 204 9.36 -8.64 -21.72
C VAL A 204 8.72 -10.03 -21.91
N PRO A 205 8.44 -10.53 -23.15
CA PRO A 205 7.95 -11.89 -23.32
C PRO A 205 8.88 -12.95 -22.72
N GLN A 206 10.19 -12.82 -22.98
CA GLN A 206 11.19 -13.73 -22.41
C GLN A 206 11.25 -13.62 -20.88
N LEU A 207 11.16 -12.41 -20.33
CA LEU A 207 11.11 -12.21 -18.88
C LEU A 207 9.92 -12.96 -18.26
N ILE A 208 8.74 -12.89 -18.86
CA ILE A 208 7.55 -13.56 -18.35
C ILE A 208 7.75 -15.09 -18.33
N GLU A 209 8.28 -15.66 -19.41
CA GLU A 209 8.60 -17.09 -19.48
C GLU A 209 9.60 -17.51 -18.38
N ASP A 210 10.68 -16.72 -18.20
CA ASP A 210 11.69 -16.97 -17.17
C ASP A 210 11.09 -16.88 -15.75
N LEU A 211 10.23 -15.90 -15.49
CA LEU A 211 9.55 -15.74 -14.20
C LEU A 211 8.61 -16.91 -13.88
N VAL A 212 7.84 -17.37 -14.86
CA VAL A 212 6.97 -18.54 -14.71
C VAL A 212 7.79 -19.79 -14.39
N ALA A 213 8.90 -20.02 -15.10
CA ALA A 213 9.78 -21.15 -14.85
C ALA A 213 10.46 -21.09 -13.46
N ARG A 214 10.83 -19.88 -13.00
CA ARG A 214 11.39 -19.67 -11.66
C ARG A 214 10.36 -19.89 -10.57
N ALA A 215 9.10 -19.48 -10.77
CA ALA A 215 8.04 -19.69 -9.78
C ALA A 215 7.83 -21.18 -9.44
N GLU A 216 8.12 -22.11 -10.36
CA GLU A 216 8.08 -23.55 -10.11
C GLU A 216 9.24 -24.07 -9.24
N GLN A 217 10.34 -23.31 -9.15
CA GLN A 217 11.56 -23.68 -8.42
C GLN A 217 11.59 -23.12 -6.99
N HIS A 218 10.68 -22.20 -6.66
CA HIS A 218 10.57 -21.59 -5.34
C HIS A 218 9.32 -22.09 -4.61
N PRO A 219 9.33 -22.08 -3.26
CA PRO A 219 8.13 -22.33 -2.47
C PRO A 219 7.01 -21.36 -2.86
N THR A 220 5.78 -21.86 -2.93
CA THR A 220 4.59 -21.02 -3.11
C THR A 220 4.50 -20.02 -1.97
N PRO A 221 4.35 -18.70 -2.24
CA PRO A 221 4.21 -17.72 -1.19
C PRO A 221 2.93 -17.92 -0.40
N GLN A 222 2.99 -17.61 0.89
CA GLN A 222 1.88 -17.80 1.83
C GLN A 222 1.74 -16.58 2.73
N ARG A 223 0.48 -16.21 2.97
CA ARG A 223 0.12 -15.12 3.89
C ARG A 223 0.30 -15.61 5.34
N ALA A 224 0.64 -14.69 6.24
CA ALA A 224 0.74 -14.96 7.67
C ALA A 224 -0.64 -15.22 8.29
N GLU A 225 -0.80 -16.21 9.16
CA GLU A 225 -2.10 -16.39 9.83
C GLU A 225 -2.38 -15.23 10.81
N ARG A 226 -3.62 -14.73 10.81
CA ARG A 226 -4.02 -13.66 11.73
C ARG A 226 -3.99 -14.17 13.17
N ALA A 227 -3.32 -13.43 14.06
CA ALA A 227 -3.30 -13.71 15.48
C ALA A 227 -4.47 -13.01 16.21
N ALA A 228 -4.82 -13.50 17.40
CA ALA A 228 -5.87 -12.88 18.23
C ALA A 228 -5.53 -11.45 18.68
N GLY A 229 -4.25 -11.11 18.78
CA GLY A 229 -3.77 -9.76 19.13
C GLY A 229 -3.85 -8.75 17.98
N TRP A 230 -4.26 -9.17 16.78
CA TRP A 230 -4.32 -8.31 15.63
C TRP A 230 -5.63 -7.51 15.59
N TRP A 231 -5.55 -6.22 15.31
CA TRP A 231 -6.73 -5.39 15.08
C TRP A 231 -7.59 -5.97 13.96
N SER A 232 -8.91 -5.78 14.05
CA SER A 232 -9.77 -5.93 12.87
C SER A 232 -9.42 -4.83 11.87
N LEU A 233 -9.50 -5.12 10.57
CA LEU A 233 -9.29 -4.09 9.55
C LEU A 233 -10.54 -3.22 9.43
N PRO A 234 -10.45 -1.93 9.72
CA PRO A 234 -11.56 -1.01 9.46
C PRO A 234 -11.65 -0.70 7.95
N ASP A 235 -12.79 -0.17 7.51
CA ASP A 235 -12.88 0.50 6.21
C ASP A 235 -12.56 2.01 6.34
N CYS A 236 -12.51 2.70 5.20
CA CYS A 236 -12.21 4.14 5.21
C CYS A 236 -13.34 5.01 5.76
N GLU A 237 -14.59 4.53 5.76
CA GLU A 237 -15.71 5.24 6.37
C GLU A 237 -15.54 5.25 7.90
N TRP A 238 -15.20 4.10 8.48
CA TRP A 238 -14.88 3.98 9.89
C TRP A 238 -13.67 4.84 10.27
N ILE A 239 -12.58 4.77 9.49
CA ILE A 239 -11.38 5.57 9.76
C ILE A 239 -11.73 7.07 9.76
N ALA A 240 -12.49 7.54 8.78
CA ALA A 240 -12.94 8.93 8.73
C ALA A 240 -13.88 9.32 9.89
N SER A 241 -14.64 8.37 10.42
CA SER A 241 -15.53 8.60 11.58
C SER A 241 -14.78 8.78 12.90
N VAL A 242 -13.60 8.18 13.05
CA VAL A 242 -12.78 8.27 14.27
C VAL A 242 -12.05 9.61 14.33
N ALA A 243 -11.36 9.97 13.26
CA ALA A 243 -10.67 11.24 13.11
C ALA A 243 -10.43 11.52 11.62
N THR A 244 -10.25 12.80 11.27
CA THR A 244 -9.75 13.22 9.96
C THR A 244 -8.77 14.37 10.13
N PRO A 245 -7.85 14.56 9.18
CA PRO A 245 -7.02 15.75 9.16
C PRO A 245 -7.89 17.02 9.17
N LYS A 246 -7.42 18.08 9.85
CA LYS A 246 -8.15 19.35 9.89
C LYS A 246 -8.25 19.92 8.47
N ASP A 247 -9.42 20.45 8.13
CA ASP A 247 -9.71 21.01 6.80
C ASP A 247 -9.55 19.99 5.65
N ALA A 248 -9.58 18.69 5.98
CA ALA A 248 -9.56 17.62 5.00
C ALA A 248 -10.72 17.75 4.01
N LYS A 249 -10.38 17.57 2.75
CA LYS A 249 -11.32 17.34 1.65
C LYS A 249 -11.24 15.86 1.31
N GLU A 250 -12.38 15.23 1.12
CA GLU A 250 -12.42 13.89 0.55
C GLU A 250 -11.70 13.92 -0.81
N MET A 251 -10.77 12.99 -1.01
CA MET A 251 -10.36 12.67 -2.37
C MET A 251 -11.58 12.08 -3.08
N ALA A 252 -11.99 12.67 -4.19
CA ALA A 252 -13.06 12.10 -4.97
C ALA A 252 -12.70 10.65 -5.33
N ALA A 253 -13.62 9.70 -5.07
CA ALA A 253 -13.49 8.32 -5.54
C ALA A 253 -13.29 8.36 -7.07
N GLY A 254 -12.07 8.09 -7.54
CA GLY A 254 -11.66 8.36 -8.91
C GLY A 254 -10.36 9.15 -9.06
N GLU A 255 -9.99 10.04 -8.15
CA GLU A 255 -8.72 10.78 -8.26
C GLU A 255 -7.52 9.91 -7.85
N SER A 256 -7.64 9.09 -6.79
CA SER A 256 -6.63 8.05 -6.51
C SER A 256 -6.69 6.91 -7.54
N ASP A 257 -7.90 6.52 -7.96
CA ASP A 257 -8.11 5.45 -8.94
C ASP A 257 -7.69 5.82 -10.37
N SER A 258 -7.65 7.11 -10.74
CA SER A 258 -7.20 7.54 -12.07
C SER A 258 -5.69 7.49 -12.25
N LEU A 259 -4.94 7.41 -11.14
CA LEU A 259 -3.48 7.28 -11.13
C LEU A 259 -3.04 5.82 -11.10
N LEU A 260 -3.90 4.92 -10.63
CA LEU A 260 -3.66 3.48 -10.57
C LEU A 260 -4.38 2.81 -11.74
N ASP A 261 -3.65 2.17 -12.65
CA ASP A 261 -4.32 1.33 -13.65
C ASP A 261 -5.06 0.17 -12.98
N SER A 262 -5.91 -0.56 -13.73
CA SER A 262 -6.67 -1.69 -13.18
C SER A 262 -5.78 -2.76 -12.51
N LEU A 263 -4.52 -2.89 -12.91
CA LEU A 263 -3.61 -3.91 -12.37
C LEU A 263 -2.86 -3.43 -11.12
N SER A 264 -2.63 -2.12 -10.99
CA SER A 264 -2.28 -1.49 -9.71
C SER A 264 -3.40 -1.66 -8.68
N ARG A 265 -4.67 -1.63 -9.11
CA ARG A 265 -5.81 -1.97 -8.25
C ARG A 265 -5.79 -3.43 -7.83
N GLU A 266 -5.49 -4.38 -8.71
CA GLU A 266 -5.33 -5.80 -8.33
C GLU A 266 -4.18 -6.01 -7.32
N SER A 267 -3.07 -5.29 -7.47
CA SER A 267 -1.98 -5.34 -6.48
C SER A 267 -2.45 -4.83 -5.12
N ALA A 268 -3.25 -3.76 -5.08
CA ALA A 268 -3.87 -3.25 -3.86
C ALA A 268 -4.90 -4.24 -3.28
N SER A 269 -5.73 -4.86 -4.13
CA SER A 269 -6.66 -5.93 -3.74
C SER A 269 -5.93 -7.14 -3.16
N GLY A 270 -4.75 -7.47 -3.69
CA GLY A 270 -3.91 -8.55 -3.14
C GLY A 270 -3.30 -8.23 -1.77
N LEU A 271 -3.18 -6.95 -1.41
CA LEU A 271 -2.82 -6.54 -0.05
C LEU A 271 -4.02 -6.42 0.88
N ALA A 272 -5.24 -6.46 0.32
CA ALA A 272 -6.46 -6.44 1.11
C ALA A 272 -6.43 -7.56 2.14
N GLY A 273 -6.94 -7.28 3.33
CA GLY A 273 -6.90 -8.22 4.45
C GLY A 273 -5.68 -8.09 5.35
N TYR A 274 -4.63 -7.32 4.99
CA TYR A 274 -3.53 -6.98 5.92
C TYR A 274 -3.31 -5.49 6.11
N GLU A 275 -3.92 -4.64 5.28
CA GLU A 275 -3.95 -3.21 5.53
C GLU A 275 -5.26 -2.56 5.09
N THR A 276 -5.53 -1.41 5.69
CA THR A 276 -6.47 -0.42 5.16
C THR A 276 -5.74 0.91 5.09
N SER A 277 -5.71 1.52 3.90
CA SER A 277 -5.08 2.82 3.67
C SER A 277 -6.11 3.84 3.18
N CYS A 278 -6.23 4.96 3.89
CA CYS A 278 -7.18 6.02 3.57
C CYS A 278 -6.43 7.34 3.45
N ASN A 279 -6.73 8.11 2.42
CA ASN A 279 -6.03 9.35 2.11
C ASN A 279 -7.02 10.50 1.88
N TRP A 280 -6.62 11.71 2.25
CA TRP A 280 -7.37 12.94 2.10
C TRP A 280 -6.48 14.02 1.47
N LEU A 281 -7.11 15.00 0.83
CA LEU A 281 -6.43 16.24 0.46
C LEU A 281 -6.57 17.25 1.59
N VAL A 282 -5.46 17.84 2.00
CA VAL A 282 -5.43 18.85 3.06
C VAL A 282 -4.74 20.11 2.54
N PRO A 283 -5.22 21.32 2.88
CA PRO A 283 -4.53 22.53 2.49
C PRO A 283 -3.12 22.56 3.10
N ILE A 284 -2.10 22.92 2.31
CA ILE A 284 -0.74 23.10 2.84
C ILE A 284 -0.74 24.35 3.74
N PRO A 285 -0.38 24.22 5.03
CA PRO A 285 -0.32 25.38 5.91
C PRO A 285 0.64 26.46 5.40
N GLU A 286 0.34 27.74 5.67
CA GLU A 286 1.16 28.87 5.18
C GLU A 286 2.61 28.78 5.67
N GLU A 287 2.83 28.27 6.88
CA GLU A 287 4.15 28.05 7.46
C GLU A 287 5.03 27.06 6.68
N PHE A 288 4.44 26.20 5.84
CA PHE A 288 5.13 25.27 4.95
C PHE A 288 5.17 25.77 3.49
N GLY A 289 4.99 27.07 3.27
CA GLY A 289 5.02 27.70 1.94
C GLY A 289 3.67 27.71 1.21
N GLY A 290 2.59 27.58 1.99
CA GLY A 290 1.20 27.35 1.57
C GLY A 290 0.77 27.98 0.25
N ASN A 291 0.65 27.12 -0.77
CA ASN A 291 -0.19 27.28 -1.95
C ASN A 291 -0.48 25.88 -2.52
N GLY A 292 -1.67 25.34 -2.27
CA GLY A 292 -2.10 24.04 -2.80
C GLY A 292 -2.64 23.10 -1.74
N ASP A 293 -2.82 21.83 -2.14
CA ASP A 293 -3.24 20.75 -1.26
C ASP A 293 -2.09 19.71 -1.16
N ALA A 294 -1.84 19.21 0.04
CA ALA A 294 -1.02 18.04 0.35
C ALA A 294 -1.91 16.79 0.45
N SER A 295 -1.29 15.61 0.41
CA SER A 295 -1.95 14.36 0.75
C SER A 295 -1.65 14.03 2.19
N ALA A 296 -2.68 13.67 2.96
CA ALA A 296 -2.54 13.12 4.29
C ALA A 296 -3.18 11.74 4.32
N GLY A 297 -2.53 10.76 4.95
CA GLY A 297 -2.96 9.38 4.91
C GLY A 297 -2.85 8.67 6.23
N VAL A 298 -3.72 7.68 6.45
CA VAL A 298 -3.71 6.77 7.58
C VAL A 298 -3.71 5.35 7.03
N THR A 299 -2.72 4.56 7.42
CA THR A 299 -2.64 3.13 7.08
C THR A 299 -2.63 2.30 8.35
N VAL A 300 -3.60 1.41 8.48
CA VAL A 300 -3.74 0.47 9.60
C VAL A 300 -3.18 -0.87 9.17
N VAL A 301 -2.18 -1.41 9.89
CA VAL A 301 -1.54 -2.70 9.58
C VAL A 301 -1.55 -3.62 10.80
N PRO A 302 -2.56 -4.50 10.93
CA PRO A 302 -2.60 -5.49 12.00
C PRO A 302 -1.40 -6.45 11.92
N GLY A 303 -0.77 -6.76 13.05
CA GLY A 303 0.43 -7.60 13.09
C GLY A 303 1.73 -6.93 12.61
N GLY A 304 1.67 -5.66 12.19
CA GLY A 304 2.82 -4.94 11.64
C GLY A 304 3.93 -4.60 12.65
N ALA A 305 3.66 -4.64 13.96
CA ALA A 305 4.61 -4.18 14.98
C ALA A 305 5.93 -4.97 15.01
N GLN A 306 5.95 -6.20 14.49
CA GLN A 306 7.16 -7.02 14.39
C GLN A 306 8.23 -6.42 13.46
N PHE A 307 7.85 -5.53 12.55
CA PHE A 307 8.78 -4.88 11.62
C PHE A 307 9.29 -3.53 12.15
N PHE A 308 8.77 -3.05 13.29
CA PHE A 308 9.08 -1.71 13.79
C PHE A 308 10.57 -1.49 14.01
N ASP A 309 11.30 -2.47 14.54
CA ASP A 309 12.73 -2.31 14.83
C ASP A 309 13.56 -2.13 13.55
N ALA A 310 13.18 -2.80 12.45
CA ALA A 310 13.82 -2.60 11.15
C ALA A 310 13.52 -1.20 10.58
N ILE A 311 12.29 -0.71 10.76
CA ILE A 311 11.88 0.64 10.34
C ILE A 311 12.62 1.71 11.16
N ALA A 312 12.67 1.56 12.49
CA ALA A 312 13.35 2.48 13.39
C ALA A 312 14.88 2.46 13.22
N ALA A 313 15.44 1.41 12.61
CA ALA A 313 16.85 1.32 12.23
C ALA A 313 17.15 1.87 10.82
N SER A 314 16.12 2.26 10.05
CA SER A 314 16.30 2.77 8.68
C SER A 314 16.99 4.12 8.64
N GLU A 315 17.55 4.47 7.48
CA GLU A 315 18.20 5.78 7.30
C GLU A 315 17.18 6.91 7.53
N ARG A 316 17.54 7.87 8.38
CA ARG A 316 16.72 9.04 8.76
C ARG A 316 15.51 8.71 9.63
N ALA A 317 15.44 7.52 10.21
CA ALA A 317 14.47 7.26 11.26
C ALA A 317 14.83 8.04 12.53
N GLU A 318 13.85 8.76 13.10
CA GLU A 318 14.04 9.51 14.34
C GLU A 318 12.98 9.10 15.38
N PRO A 319 13.37 8.71 16.60
CA PRO A 319 12.41 8.35 17.63
C PRO A 319 11.58 9.56 18.05
N VAL A 320 10.28 9.37 18.15
CA VAL A 320 9.33 10.40 18.60
C VAL A 320 8.44 9.88 19.70
N THR A 321 7.88 10.78 20.52
CA THR A 321 6.90 10.40 21.55
C THR A 321 5.51 10.79 21.08
N VAL A 322 4.59 9.82 21.05
CA VAL A 322 3.20 10.01 20.65
C VAL A 322 2.29 9.44 21.73
N ALA A 323 1.26 10.20 22.12
CA ALA A 323 0.32 9.77 23.14
C ALA A 323 -0.41 8.49 22.73
N GLY A 324 -0.50 7.53 23.65
CA GLY A 324 -1.16 6.24 23.45
C GLY A 324 -0.37 5.18 22.67
N ALA A 325 0.77 5.53 22.05
CA ALA A 325 1.62 4.58 21.34
C ALA A 325 2.63 3.91 22.29
N ASP A 326 2.91 2.62 22.07
CA ASP A 326 3.97 1.90 22.77
C ASP A 326 5.35 2.33 22.28
N ARG A 327 5.48 2.52 20.96
CA ARG A 327 6.68 3.00 20.27
C ARG A 327 6.27 3.85 19.09
N ALA A 328 7.08 4.85 18.76
CA ALA A 328 6.89 5.69 17.60
C ALA A 328 8.22 6.16 17.03
N THR A 329 8.30 6.27 15.70
CA THR A 329 9.44 6.82 14.97
C THR A 329 8.90 7.57 13.76
N THR A 330 9.58 8.64 13.35
CA THR A 330 9.50 9.07 11.96
C THR A 330 10.43 8.20 11.12
N ALA A 331 10.13 8.04 9.84
CA ALA A 331 10.97 7.33 8.88
C ALA A 331 10.81 7.97 7.51
N SER A 332 11.79 7.80 6.62
CA SER A 332 11.69 8.27 5.23
C SER A 332 10.47 7.68 4.52
N GLY A 333 9.96 8.38 3.51
CA GLY A 333 8.90 7.85 2.65
C GLY A 333 9.30 6.55 1.95
N LEU A 334 8.30 5.75 1.58
CA LEU A 334 8.50 4.53 0.81
C LEU A 334 8.66 4.77 -0.71
N ASP A 335 8.52 6.03 -1.14
CA ASP A 335 8.79 6.41 -2.53
C ASP A 335 10.28 6.18 -2.83
N ARG A 336 10.54 5.25 -3.75
CA ARG A 336 11.89 4.82 -4.17
C ARG A 336 12.65 5.91 -4.94
N LEU A 337 11.97 6.89 -5.52
CA LEU A 337 12.58 7.93 -6.36
C LEU A 337 12.75 9.23 -5.59
N GLU A 338 11.73 9.59 -4.83
CA GLU A 338 11.57 10.90 -4.23
C GLU A 338 11.30 10.76 -2.74
N ALA A 339 12.05 9.91 -2.01
CA ALA A 339 11.92 9.53 -0.60
C ALA A 339 11.93 10.68 0.45
N TYR A 340 11.29 11.81 0.15
CA TYR A 340 11.26 13.05 0.90
C TYR A 340 10.11 13.07 1.92
N ASP A 341 9.02 12.35 1.65
CA ASP A 341 7.81 12.44 2.45
C ASP A 341 7.89 11.50 3.67
N ALA A 342 8.35 12.07 4.78
CA ALA A 342 8.47 11.35 6.04
C ALA A 342 7.12 10.74 6.48
N ARG A 343 7.18 9.58 7.10
CA ARG A 343 6.05 8.83 7.65
C ARG A 343 6.19 8.76 9.17
N LEU A 344 5.10 8.94 9.90
CA LEU A 344 5.06 8.67 11.33
C LEU A 344 4.54 7.25 11.54
N VAL A 345 5.42 6.37 12.02
CA VAL A 345 5.12 4.96 12.27
C VAL A 345 4.96 4.76 13.77
N VAL A 346 3.83 4.21 14.19
CA VAL A 346 3.52 3.96 15.60
C VAL A 346 3.05 2.53 15.81
N THR A 347 3.33 1.97 16.99
CA THR A 347 2.87 0.63 17.38
C THR A 347 2.00 0.66 18.63
N SER A 348 1.06 -0.29 18.70
CA SER A 348 0.27 -0.60 19.90
C SER A 348 0.01 -2.10 19.94
N GLY A 349 0.60 -2.79 20.91
CA GLY A 349 0.66 -4.24 20.97
C GLY A 349 1.35 -4.83 19.74
N GLU A 350 0.67 -5.77 19.07
CA GLU A 350 1.18 -6.43 17.84
C GLU A 350 0.95 -5.61 16.57
N ASN A 351 0.29 -4.46 16.68
CA ASN A 351 -0.23 -3.73 15.53
C ASN A 351 0.56 -2.46 15.23
N MET A 352 0.45 -2.00 13.98
CA MET A 352 1.10 -0.80 13.50
C MET A 352 0.10 0.15 12.83
N LEU A 353 0.30 1.44 13.04
CA LEU A 353 -0.40 2.52 12.36
C LEU A 353 0.66 3.42 11.70
N ILE A 354 0.44 3.76 10.44
CA ILE A 354 1.35 4.61 9.66
C ILE A 354 0.57 5.86 9.26
N ILE A 355 1.08 7.03 9.66
CA ILE A 355 0.55 8.32 9.29
C ILE A 355 1.44 8.92 8.22
N THR A 356 0.81 9.39 7.15
CA THR A 356 1.45 9.96 5.98
C THR A 356 1.12 11.42 5.86
N GLY A 357 2.13 12.25 5.60
CA GLY A 357 1.96 13.59 5.06
C GLY A 357 2.89 13.74 3.86
N ASP A 358 2.34 14.07 2.69
CA ASP A 358 3.12 14.27 1.47
C ASP A 358 3.17 15.76 1.10
N ASN A 359 4.03 16.12 0.14
CA ASN A 359 4.19 17.50 -0.36
C ASN A 359 4.60 18.50 0.72
N GLY A 360 5.51 18.08 1.60
CA GLY A 360 6.09 18.95 2.64
C GLY A 360 5.22 19.15 3.88
N LEU A 361 4.13 18.39 4.03
CA LEU A 361 3.38 18.29 5.28
C LEU A 361 4.11 17.32 6.24
N PRO A 362 4.75 17.80 7.33
CA PRO A 362 5.49 16.92 8.23
C PRO A 362 4.52 15.96 8.94
N PRO A 363 4.79 14.65 9.00
CA PRO A 363 3.87 13.70 9.59
C PRO A 363 3.64 13.94 11.10
N GLU A 364 4.56 14.59 11.79
CA GLU A 364 4.41 15.01 13.19
C GLU A 364 3.30 16.04 13.38
N SER A 365 3.02 16.86 12.36
CA SER A 365 1.88 17.78 12.39
C SER A 365 0.53 17.06 12.42
N LEU A 366 0.52 15.77 12.06
CA LEU A 366 -0.63 14.87 12.08
C LEU A 366 -0.64 13.93 13.30
N ALA A 367 0.32 14.04 14.22
CA ALA A 367 0.43 13.14 15.38
C ALA A 367 -0.81 13.18 16.30
N TYR A 368 -1.57 14.27 16.28
CA TYR A 368 -2.82 14.39 17.04
C TYR A 368 -3.91 13.39 16.59
N LEU A 369 -3.78 12.80 15.39
CA LEU A 369 -4.69 11.77 14.90
C LEU A 369 -4.44 10.41 15.56
N VAL A 370 -3.24 10.16 16.09
CA VAL A 370 -2.82 8.83 16.55
C VAL A 370 -3.62 8.36 17.76
N GLU A 371 -3.74 9.16 18.81
CA GLU A 371 -4.39 8.74 20.06
C GLU A 371 -5.88 8.33 19.85
N PRO A 372 -6.71 9.10 19.11
CA PRO A 372 -8.06 8.67 18.74
C PRO A 372 -8.09 7.32 18.01
N TYR A 373 -7.21 7.11 17.02
CA TYR A 373 -7.14 5.86 16.28
C TYR A 373 -6.72 4.68 17.15
N LEU A 374 -5.66 4.83 17.95
CA LEU A 374 -5.20 3.75 18.82
C LEU A 374 -6.27 3.37 19.85
N THR A 375 -6.97 4.35 20.41
CA THR A 375 -8.08 4.10 21.34
C THR A 375 -9.20 3.31 20.66
N ALA A 376 -9.64 3.75 19.47
CA ALA A 376 -10.72 3.11 18.74
C ALA A 376 -10.35 1.71 18.22
N LEU A 377 -9.13 1.53 17.71
CA LEU A 377 -8.63 0.25 17.19
C LEU A 377 -8.42 -0.76 18.31
N ASN A 378 -7.86 -0.36 19.45
CA ASN A 378 -7.67 -1.25 20.59
C ASN A 378 -9.01 -1.74 21.18
N ALA A 379 -10.09 -0.95 21.05
CA ALA A 379 -11.44 -1.38 21.42
C ALA A 379 -12.00 -2.49 20.52
N THR A 380 -11.36 -2.79 19.38
CA THR A 380 -11.73 -3.91 18.49
C THR A 380 -11.05 -5.24 18.87
N LEU A 381 -10.08 -5.21 19.79
CA LEU A 381 -9.45 -6.42 20.33
C LEU A 381 -10.43 -7.05 21.34
N GLY A 382 -11.05 -8.15 20.95
CA GLY A 382 -12.09 -8.87 21.72
C GLY A 382 -11.53 -10.04 22.52
#